data_AF-A0A7Z2QC35-F1
#
_entry.id   AF-A0A7Z2QC35-F1
#
_cell.length_a   1.000
_cell.length_b   1.000
_cell.length_c   1.000
_cell.angle_alpha   90.00
_cell.angle_beta   90.00
_cell.angle_gamma   90.00
#
_symmetry.space_group_name_H-M   'P 1'
#
loop_
_entity.id
_entity.type
_entity.pdbx_description
1 polymer ?
#
loop_
_entity_poly.entity_id
_entity_poly.type
_entity_poly.pdbx_seq_one_letter_code
_entity_poly.pdbx_strand_id
1 'polypeptide(L)'
;MKKVSKYSDQIICRGCKRKTSKYNKSLSICNVCRNERIKAKKEREFEDNPSKYLLYESCKAACRRGSKTYTESPYTYVTCQWDKPLEMLNDLMDDNQFWEDWKEQTTVYISKNKKRDERPTIDRINENGNYDINNIQVLPMKLNMLKGSSNECLVHLIKNKRIVRVLQFESVKDAARKLKFSAEMVNNGTIIDIGVGQRYKALVYAEKSKDRSTDKPKYRMVIGFEEHNRLDNGDVEITCTQEVSILSGINFSLVNGGGREKRVME
;
A
#
# COMPACT_ATOMS: atom_id res chain seq x y z
N MET A 1 -39.95 2.47 -43.82
CA MET A 1 -39.08 3.07 -42.78
C MET A 1 -38.22 4.17 -43.40
N LYS A 2 -38.31 5.43 -42.94
CA LYS A 2 -37.42 6.51 -43.41
C LYS A 2 -36.08 6.44 -42.66
N LYS A 3 -34.96 6.29 -43.37
CA LYS A 3 -33.61 6.43 -42.78
C LYS A 3 -33.40 7.90 -42.39
N VAL A 4 -33.42 8.21 -41.10
CA VAL A 4 -33.05 9.54 -40.60
C VAL A 4 -31.55 9.72 -40.84
N SER A 5 -31.19 10.55 -41.82
CA SER A 5 -29.79 10.87 -42.07
C SER A 5 -29.22 11.65 -40.90
N LYS A 6 -28.35 11.01 -40.11
CA LYS A 6 -27.52 11.69 -39.12
C LYS A 6 -26.39 12.45 -39.83
N TYR A 7 -26.73 13.51 -40.55
CA TYR A 7 -25.78 14.60 -40.77
C TYR A 7 -25.46 15.18 -39.39
N SER A 8 -24.34 14.76 -38.81
CA SER A 8 -23.81 15.42 -37.61
C SER A 8 -23.36 16.82 -38.02
N ASP A 9 -24.04 17.86 -37.55
CA ASP A 9 -23.72 19.26 -37.86
C ASP A 9 -22.23 19.53 -37.62
N GLN A 10 -21.49 19.68 -38.72
CA GLN A 10 -20.04 19.87 -38.67
C GLN A 10 -19.72 21.33 -38.38
N ILE A 11 -19.52 21.64 -37.10
CA ILE A 11 -19.26 23.02 -36.67
C ILE A 11 -17.79 23.37 -36.91
N ILE A 12 -17.53 24.57 -37.41
CA ILE A 12 -16.19 25.12 -37.61
C ILE A 12 -15.63 25.58 -36.26
N CYS A 13 -14.49 25.01 -35.84
CA CYS A 13 -13.78 25.42 -34.63
C CYS A 13 -13.24 26.86 -34.76
N ARG A 14 -13.55 27.76 -33.81
CA ARG A 14 -13.00 29.13 -33.86
C ARG A 14 -11.47 29.20 -33.73
N GLY A 15 -10.86 28.24 -33.03
CA GLY A 15 -9.41 28.12 -32.84
C GLY A 15 -8.68 27.69 -34.12
N CYS A 16 -8.79 26.42 -34.50
CA CYS A 16 -8.06 25.84 -35.64
C CYS A 16 -8.76 25.95 -37.00
N LYS A 17 -9.95 26.57 -37.10
CA LYS A 17 -10.77 26.72 -38.31
C LYS A 17 -11.20 25.41 -39.01
N ARG A 18 -10.92 24.24 -38.42
CA ARG A 18 -11.34 22.93 -38.93
C ARG A 18 -12.79 22.61 -38.55
N LYS A 19 -13.52 21.95 -39.46
CA LYS A 19 -14.82 21.32 -39.16
C LYS A 19 -14.64 20.18 -38.16
N THR A 20 -15.55 20.03 -37.20
CA THR A 20 -15.50 18.94 -36.22
C THR A 20 -16.89 18.50 -35.74
N SER A 21 -17.00 17.24 -35.34
CA SER A 21 -18.14 16.69 -34.58
C SER A 21 -17.91 16.69 -33.06
N LYS A 22 -16.66 16.88 -32.59
CA LYS A 22 -16.29 16.89 -31.16
C LYS A 22 -16.05 18.32 -30.68
N TYR A 23 -17.16 19.03 -30.51
CA TYR A 23 -17.22 20.48 -30.27
C TYR A 23 -17.67 20.82 -28.84
N ASN A 24 -17.02 21.79 -28.20
CA ASN A 24 -17.49 22.38 -26.96
C ASN A 24 -18.35 23.62 -27.28
N LYS A 25 -19.68 23.51 -27.07
CA LYS A 25 -20.62 24.58 -27.43
C LYS A 25 -20.34 25.90 -26.72
N SER A 26 -20.04 25.89 -25.43
CA SER A 26 -19.84 27.11 -24.63
C SER A 26 -18.57 27.90 -25.00
N LEU A 27 -17.50 27.23 -25.44
CA LEU A 27 -16.23 27.87 -25.80
C LEU A 27 -16.04 28.07 -27.32
N SER A 28 -16.98 27.58 -28.13
CA SER A 28 -16.93 27.63 -29.60
C SER A 28 -15.66 27.02 -30.25
N ILE A 29 -15.05 26.04 -29.59
CA ILE A 29 -13.82 25.37 -30.05
C ILE A 29 -13.96 23.84 -30.00
N CYS A 30 -13.16 23.15 -30.81
CA CYS A 30 -13.03 21.70 -30.77
C CYS A 30 -12.31 21.25 -29.49
N ASN A 31 -12.52 19.99 -29.11
CA ASN A 31 -11.86 19.42 -27.93
C ASN A 31 -10.32 19.40 -28.04
N VAL A 32 -9.75 19.38 -29.25
CA VAL A 32 -8.28 19.46 -29.45
C VAL A 32 -7.76 20.82 -28.99
N CYS A 33 -8.26 21.93 -29.55
CA CYS A 33 -7.86 23.28 -29.14
C CYS A 33 -8.19 23.59 -27.67
N ARG A 34 -9.26 22.99 -27.12
CA ARG A 34 -9.56 23.07 -25.69
C ARG A 34 -8.46 22.40 -24.86
N ASN A 35 -8.04 21.19 -25.24
CA ASN A 35 -7.01 20.44 -24.52
C ASN A 35 -5.63 21.10 -24.67
N GLU A 36 -5.28 21.62 -25.85
CA GLU A 36 -4.07 22.42 -26.09
C GLU A 36 -4.04 23.66 -25.19
N ARG A 37 -5.15 24.42 -25.11
CA ARG A 37 -5.26 25.59 -24.23
C ARG A 37 -5.16 25.22 -22.75
N ILE A 38 -5.70 24.08 -22.34
CA ILE A 38 -5.57 23.56 -20.96
C ILE A 38 -4.11 23.14 -20.69
N LYS A 39 -3.46 22.46 -21.62
CA LYS A 39 -2.05 22.05 -21.52
C LYS A 39 -1.13 23.28 -21.38
N ALA A 40 -1.24 24.25 -22.29
CA ALA A 40 -0.46 25.48 -22.25
C ALA A 40 -0.76 26.35 -21.00
N LYS A 41 -1.98 26.28 -20.45
CA LYS A 41 -2.29 26.90 -19.16
C LYS A 41 -1.53 26.20 -18.02
N LYS A 42 -1.60 24.87 -17.93
CA LYS A 42 -0.89 24.08 -16.91
C LYS A 42 0.63 24.20 -17.00
N GLU A 43 1.18 24.31 -18.21
CA GLU A 43 2.60 24.53 -18.43
C GLU A 43 3.05 25.88 -17.86
N ARG A 44 2.33 26.97 -18.17
CA ARG A 44 2.60 28.28 -17.55
C ARG A 44 2.42 28.30 -16.03
N GLU A 45 1.37 27.66 -15.50
CA GLU A 45 1.17 27.56 -14.04
C GLU A 45 2.29 26.76 -13.35
N PHE A 46 2.86 25.75 -14.02
CA PHE A 46 4.04 25.02 -13.55
C PHE A 46 5.32 25.84 -13.69
N GLU A 47 5.49 26.62 -14.76
CA GLU A 47 6.66 27.47 -15.00
C GLU A 47 6.75 28.65 -14.02
N ASP A 48 5.62 29.25 -13.67
CA ASP A 48 5.49 30.35 -12.70
C ASP A 48 5.86 29.91 -11.27
N ASN A 49 5.25 28.82 -10.79
CA ASN A 49 5.58 28.26 -9.47
C ASN A 49 5.37 26.74 -9.43
N PRO A 50 6.42 25.93 -9.70
CA PRO A 50 6.32 24.48 -9.74
C PRO A 50 5.78 23.88 -8.45
N SER A 51 6.26 24.35 -7.30
CA SER A 51 5.91 23.84 -5.97
C SER A 51 4.42 24.07 -5.67
N LYS A 52 3.92 25.29 -5.90
CA LYS A 52 2.52 25.66 -5.67
C LYS A 52 1.57 24.94 -6.62
N TYR A 53 1.94 24.81 -7.90
CA TYR A 53 1.16 24.04 -8.87
C TYR A 53 1.07 22.56 -8.48
N LEU A 54 2.20 21.93 -8.11
CA LEU A 54 2.23 20.53 -7.69
C LEU A 54 1.46 20.29 -6.38
N LEU A 55 1.53 21.22 -5.43
CA LEU A 55 0.77 21.17 -4.19
C LEU A 55 -0.72 21.24 -4.49
N TYR A 56 -1.18 22.20 -5.29
CA TYR A 56 -2.59 22.33 -5.66
C TYR A 56 -3.14 21.12 -6.44
N GLU A 57 -2.36 20.52 -7.34
CA GLU A 57 -2.73 19.24 -7.98
C GLU A 57 -2.85 18.09 -6.97
N SER A 58 -2.07 18.12 -5.88
CA SER A 58 -2.14 17.13 -4.80
C SER A 58 -3.31 17.39 -3.84
N CYS A 59 -3.58 18.64 -3.47
CA CYS A 59 -4.75 19.02 -2.67
C CYS A 59 -6.06 18.60 -3.36
N LYS A 60 -6.16 18.81 -4.69
CA LYS A 60 -7.29 18.30 -5.49
C LYS A 60 -7.44 16.79 -5.43
N ALA A 61 -6.33 16.04 -5.37
CA ALA A 61 -6.38 14.59 -5.23
C ALA A 61 -6.81 14.15 -3.82
N ALA A 62 -6.32 14.82 -2.77
CA ALA A 62 -6.69 14.56 -1.38
C ALA A 62 -8.18 14.88 -1.12
N CYS A 63 -8.67 16.08 -1.45
CA CYS A 63 -10.08 16.46 -1.29
C CYS A 63 -11.02 15.55 -2.09
N ARG A 64 -10.59 15.08 -3.27
CA ARG A 64 -11.37 14.10 -4.07
C ARG A 64 -11.45 12.73 -3.40
N ARG A 65 -10.36 12.25 -2.77
CA ARG A 65 -10.37 10.99 -1.99
C ARG A 65 -11.20 11.13 -0.72
N GLY A 66 -11.18 12.32 -0.11
CA GLY A 66 -11.96 12.66 1.08
C GLY A 66 -13.44 12.93 0.85
N SER A 67 -13.93 12.88 -0.40
CA SER A 67 -15.33 13.19 -0.71
C SER A 67 -16.25 12.01 -0.36
N LYS A 68 -17.46 12.30 0.14
CA LYS A 68 -18.49 11.29 0.49
C LYS A 68 -18.89 10.37 -0.68
N THR A 69 -18.53 10.74 -1.91
CA THR A 69 -18.76 10.00 -3.15
C THR A 69 -17.59 9.11 -3.58
N TYR A 70 -16.46 9.13 -2.86
CA TYR A 70 -15.28 8.35 -3.18
C TYR A 70 -15.39 6.94 -2.59
N THR A 71 -15.58 5.93 -3.43
CA THR A 71 -15.82 4.55 -3.00
C THR A 71 -14.63 3.61 -3.17
N GLU A 72 -13.53 4.08 -3.78
CA GLU A 72 -12.38 3.22 -4.13
C GLU A 72 -11.46 2.95 -2.92
N SER A 73 -11.21 1.68 -2.63
CA SER A 73 -10.20 1.23 -1.67
C SER A 73 -8.79 1.68 -2.11
N PRO A 74 -7.90 2.12 -1.20
CA PRO A 74 -8.02 2.11 0.26
C PRO A 74 -8.66 3.37 0.88
N TYR A 75 -9.29 4.26 0.10
CA TYR A 75 -9.76 5.57 0.57
C TYR A 75 -11.26 5.67 0.85
N THR A 76 -12.02 4.58 0.73
CA THR A 76 -13.50 4.52 0.85
C THR A 76 -14.12 5.19 2.09
N TYR A 77 -13.37 5.31 3.19
CA TYR A 77 -13.83 5.93 4.46
C TYR A 77 -12.93 7.07 4.94
N VAL A 78 -11.98 7.50 4.11
CA VAL A 78 -11.06 8.58 4.45
C VAL A 78 -11.77 9.90 4.23
N THR A 79 -11.68 10.82 5.20
CA THR A 79 -12.20 12.19 5.05
C THR A 79 -11.08 13.19 4.80
N CYS A 80 -11.46 14.42 4.47
CA CYS A 80 -10.56 15.55 4.29
C CYS A 80 -11.09 16.71 5.15
N GLN A 81 -10.22 17.31 5.97
CA GLN A 81 -10.54 18.46 6.83
C GLN A 81 -11.00 19.67 6.01
N TRP A 82 -10.50 19.80 4.77
CA TRP A 82 -10.79 20.90 3.86
C TRP A 82 -11.89 20.55 2.87
N ASP A 83 -12.88 21.43 2.75
CA ASP A 83 -13.94 21.33 1.73
C ASP A 83 -13.40 21.67 0.33
N LYS A 84 -12.45 22.62 0.24
CA LYS A 84 -11.89 23.08 -1.05
C LYS A 84 -10.38 22.86 -1.13
N PRO A 85 -9.86 22.41 -2.29
CA PRO A 85 -8.42 22.29 -2.54
C PRO A 85 -7.62 23.60 -2.41
N LEU A 86 -8.28 24.76 -2.44
CA LEU A 86 -7.65 26.07 -2.25
C LEU A 86 -7.48 26.43 -0.76
N GLU A 87 -8.39 25.97 0.10
CA GLU A 87 -8.25 26.11 1.56
C GLU A 87 -7.07 25.25 2.02
N MET A 88 -7.05 23.97 1.62
CA MET A 88 -5.91 23.07 1.83
C MET A 88 -4.61 23.63 1.26
N LEU A 89 -4.61 24.30 0.10
CA LEU A 89 -3.39 24.89 -0.45
C LEU A 89 -2.81 25.99 0.45
N ASN A 90 -3.66 26.84 1.02
CA ASN A 90 -3.21 27.97 1.83
C ASN A 90 -2.68 27.47 3.19
N ASP A 91 -3.46 26.66 3.90
CA ASP A 91 -3.06 26.11 5.21
C ASP A 91 -1.71 25.35 5.12
N LEU A 92 -1.46 24.63 4.02
CA LEU A 92 -0.20 23.90 3.79
C LEU A 92 0.95 24.75 3.25
N MET A 93 0.69 26.00 2.87
CA MET A 93 1.74 26.99 2.58
C MET A 93 2.07 27.84 3.81
N ASP A 94 1.12 27.97 4.75
CA ASP A 94 1.29 28.68 6.03
C ASP A 94 1.97 27.78 7.09
N ASP A 95 1.88 26.45 6.98
CA ASP A 95 2.79 25.51 7.67
C ASP A 95 4.19 25.56 7.06
N ASN A 96 5.08 26.31 7.72
CA ASN A 96 6.48 26.47 7.29
C ASN A 96 7.22 25.14 7.12
N GLN A 97 7.03 24.16 8.01
CA GLN A 97 7.78 22.90 7.96
C GLN A 97 7.33 22.08 6.75
N PHE A 98 6.01 21.88 6.63
CA PHE A 98 5.44 21.17 5.48
C PHE A 98 5.82 21.85 4.15
N TRP A 99 5.81 23.19 4.10
CA TRP A 99 6.09 23.93 2.89
C TRP A 99 7.58 23.90 2.47
N GLU A 100 8.52 23.94 3.41
CA GLU A 100 9.94 23.71 3.09
C GLU A 100 10.18 22.29 2.56
N ASP A 101 9.66 21.26 3.25
CA ASP A 101 9.77 19.86 2.82
C ASP A 101 9.16 19.66 1.41
N TRP A 102 8.05 20.34 1.12
CA TRP A 102 7.40 20.30 -0.19
C TRP A 102 8.25 20.95 -1.30
N LYS A 103 8.91 22.07 -0.99
CA LYS A 103 9.81 22.76 -1.93
C LYS A 103 11.09 21.96 -2.17
N GLU A 104 11.64 21.33 -1.14
CA GLU A 104 12.81 20.44 -1.28
C GLU A 104 12.46 19.26 -2.19
N GLN A 105 11.39 18.51 -1.91
CA GLN A 105 10.98 17.38 -2.73
C GLN A 105 10.56 17.79 -4.16
N THR A 106 10.02 19.01 -4.34
CA THR A 106 9.80 19.59 -5.68
C THR A 106 11.12 19.84 -6.42
N THR A 107 12.15 20.31 -5.74
CA THR A 107 13.49 20.51 -6.30
C THR A 107 14.14 19.18 -6.70
N VAL A 108 13.98 18.15 -5.87
CA VAL A 108 14.39 16.77 -6.22
C VAL A 108 13.64 16.29 -7.47
N TYR A 109 12.32 16.43 -7.53
CA TYR A 109 11.51 16.05 -8.69
C TYR A 109 11.98 16.72 -9.99
N ILE A 110 12.29 18.02 -9.96
CA ILE A 110 12.77 18.78 -11.12
C ILE A 110 14.18 18.32 -11.52
N SER A 111 15.12 18.24 -10.58
CA SER A 111 16.51 17.83 -10.85
C SER A 111 16.61 16.40 -11.39
N LYS A 112 15.68 15.51 -11.01
CA LYS A 112 15.56 14.14 -11.55
C LYS A 112 14.79 14.08 -12.88
N ASN A 113 14.75 15.18 -13.65
CA ASN A 113 14.05 15.32 -14.92
C ASN A 113 12.56 14.91 -14.86
N LYS A 114 11.85 15.39 -13.82
CA LYS A 114 10.41 15.18 -13.62
C LYS A 114 9.99 13.70 -13.58
N LYS A 115 10.90 12.81 -13.15
CA LYS A 115 10.64 11.37 -12.93
C LYS A 115 9.46 11.18 -11.96
N ARG A 116 8.46 10.40 -12.38
CA ARG A 116 7.20 10.21 -11.63
C ARG A 116 7.42 9.75 -10.19
N ASP A 117 8.35 8.84 -9.97
CA ASP A 117 8.74 8.28 -8.67
C ASP A 117 9.12 9.34 -7.63
N GLU A 118 9.73 10.43 -8.08
CA GLU A 118 10.25 11.54 -7.27
C GLU A 118 9.23 12.65 -7.06
N ARG A 119 8.04 12.56 -7.67
CA ARG A 119 7.02 13.61 -7.59
C ARG A 119 6.56 13.76 -6.13
N PRO A 120 6.54 14.98 -5.56
CA PRO A 120 6.00 15.20 -4.22
C PRO A 120 4.51 14.84 -4.18
N THR A 121 4.09 14.22 -3.08
CA THR A 121 2.71 13.81 -2.81
C THR A 121 2.36 14.12 -1.37
N ILE A 122 1.10 14.48 -1.13
CA ILE A 122 0.51 14.54 0.20
C ILE A 122 0.19 13.09 0.59
N ASP A 123 0.94 12.57 1.56
CA ASP A 123 0.68 11.28 2.21
C ASP A 123 0.03 11.51 3.58
N ARG A 124 -0.66 10.50 4.13
CA ARG A 124 -1.17 10.52 5.49
C ARG A 124 -0.17 9.87 6.44
N ILE A 125 0.23 10.52 7.54
CA ILE A 125 1.21 9.96 8.49
C ILE A 125 0.71 8.60 9.00
N ASN A 126 -0.47 8.58 9.63
CA ASN A 126 -1.25 7.39 9.93
C ASN A 126 -2.14 7.02 8.72
N GLU A 127 -1.90 5.85 8.14
CA GLU A 127 -2.65 5.32 6.99
C GLU A 127 -4.12 5.01 7.29
N ASN A 128 -4.48 4.88 8.57
CA ASN A 128 -5.85 4.70 9.04
C ASN A 128 -6.53 6.02 9.44
N GLY A 129 -5.78 7.13 9.47
CA GLY A 129 -6.31 8.48 9.78
C GLY A 129 -6.85 9.22 8.55
N ASN A 130 -7.22 10.49 8.72
CA ASN A 130 -7.81 11.32 7.66
C ASN A 130 -6.77 12.22 6.98
N TYR A 131 -7.18 13.00 5.98
CA TYR A 131 -6.40 14.16 5.53
C TYR A 131 -6.74 15.35 6.44
N ASP A 132 -5.95 15.54 7.48
CA ASP A 132 -6.02 16.67 8.42
C ASP A 132 -4.60 17.22 8.66
N ILE A 133 -4.48 18.45 9.16
CA ILE A 133 -3.20 19.17 9.28
C ILE A 133 -2.15 18.43 10.13
N ASN A 134 -2.58 17.61 11.10
CA ASN A 134 -1.68 16.88 12.00
C ASN A 134 -1.33 15.47 11.48
N ASN A 135 -2.04 14.98 10.45
CA ASN A 135 -1.90 13.62 9.94
C ASN A 135 -1.40 13.59 8.49
N ILE A 136 -0.66 14.60 8.03
CA ILE A 136 -0.12 14.66 6.66
C ILE A 136 1.39 14.86 6.65
N GLN A 137 2.02 14.37 5.59
CA GLN A 137 3.46 14.52 5.36
C GLN A 137 3.77 14.60 3.87
N VAL A 138 4.93 15.15 3.54
CA VAL A 138 5.48 15.13 2.19
C VAL A 138 6.18 13.79 1.95
N LEU A 139 5.77 13.06 0.91
CA LEU A 139 6.54 11.91 0.42
C LEU A 139 6.70 11.95 -1.10
N PRO A 140 7.86 11.51 -1.65
CA PRO A 140 7.96 11.16 -3.06
C PRO A 140 7.00 10.02 -3.40
N MET A 141 6.39 10.08 -4.59
CA MET A 141 5.36 9.14 -5.05
C MET A 141 5.77 7.67 -4.91
N LYS A 142 7.05 7.33 -5.12
CA LYS A 142 7.58 5.98 -4.93
C LYS A 142 7.48 5.50 -3.49
N LEU A 143 7.82 6.35 -2.51
CA LEU A 143 7.71 5.99 -1.09
C LEU A 143 6.24 5.90 -0.65
N ASN A 144 5.39 6.83 -1.11
CA ASN A 144 3.94 6.77 -0.88
C ASN A 144 3.33 5.46 -1.44
N MET A 145 3.67 5.08 -2.67
CA MET A 145 3.24 3.81 -3.26
C MET A 145 3.78 2.58 -2.49
N LEU A 146 5.05 2.60 -2.08
CA LEU A 146 5.64 1.52 -1.28
C LEU A 146 5.00 1.41 0.11
N LYS A 147 4.62 2.53 0.71
CA LYS A 147 3.90 2.63 1.98
C LYS A 147 2.51 2.00 1.82
N GLY A 148 1.64 2.54 0.97
CA GLY A 148 0.29 1.99 0.74
C GLY A 148 0.22 0.60 0.08
N SER A 149 1.35 0.01 -0.33
CA SER A 149 1.47 -1.40 -0.73
C SER A 149 1.77 -2.36 0.44
N SER A 150 2.02 -1.81 1.62
CA SER A 150 2.39 -2.53 2.84
C SER A 150 1.12 -3.09 3.49
N ASN A 151 0.70 -4.25 3.01
CA ASN A 151 -0.40 -5.00 3.64
C ASN A 151 0.09 -5.69 4.90
N GLU A 152 -0.76 -5.71 5.93
CA GLU A 152 -0.58 -6.56 7.11
C GLU A 152 -0.27 -8.00 6.71
N CYS A 153 0.65 -8.62 7.45
CA CYS A 153 1.03 -10.00 7.20
C CYS A 153 1.04 -10.84 8.48
N LEU A 154 0.55 -12.06 8.34
CA LEU A 154 0.63 -13.11 9.34
C LEU A 154 1.86 -13.97 9.05
N VAL A 155 2.62 -14.27 10.11
CA VAL A 155 3.78 -15.16 10.07
C VAL A 155 3.59 -16.29 11.05
N HIS A 156 3.51 -17.51 10.53
CA HIS A 156 3.50 -18.72 11.34
C HIS A 156 4.94 -19.18 11.56
N LEU A 157 5.40 -19.16 12.81
CA LEU A 157 6.68 -19.72 13.21
C LEU A 157 6.51 -21.24 13.41
N ILE A 158 7.31 -22.02 12.69
CA ILE A 158 7.26 -23.48 12.65
C ILE A 158 8.57 -24.03 13.22
N LYS A 159 8.48 -24.98 14.15
CA LYS A 159 9.60 -25.74 14.71
C LYS A 159 9.22 -27.21 14.79
N ASN A 160 10.10 -28.13 14.38
CA ASN A 160 9.84 -29.57 14.42
C ASN A 160 8.48 -29.97 13.80
N LYS A 161 8.13 -29.35 12.65
CA LYS A 161 6.85 -29.50 11.93
C LYS A 161 5.59 -29.02 12.68
N ARG A 162 5.71 -28.32 13.81
CA ARG A 162 4.58 -27.72 14.55
C ARG A 162 4.63 -26.20 14.50
N ILE A 163 3.47 -25.54 14.37
CA ILE A 163 3.37 -24.09 14.58
C ILE A 163 3.60 -23.83 16.07
N VAL A 164 4.62 -23.05 16.40
CA VAL A 164 4.96 -22.67 17.78
C VAL A 164 4.47 -21.27 18.14
N ARG A 165 4.19 -20.42 17.15
CA ARG A 165 3.67 -19.07 17.34
C ARG A 165 3.07 -18.53 16.04
N VAL A 166 2.03 -17.71 16.15
CA VAL A 166 1.57 -16.82 15.07
C VAL A 166 1.96 -15.39 15.46
N LEU A 167 2.46 -14.63 14.50
CA LEU A 167 2.84 -13.22 14.66
C LEU A 167 2.16 -12.39 13.58
N GLN A 168 1.45 -11.34 13.99
CA GLN A 168 0.91 -10.32 13.09
C GLN A 168 1.92 -9.17 13.01
N PHE A 169 2.14 -8.67 11.80
CA PHE A 169 2.98 -7.51 11.52
C PHE A 169 2.24 -6.57 10.59
N GLU A 170 2.49 -5.27 10.74
CA GLU A 170 1.96 -4.20 9.86
C GLU A 170 2.35 -4.41 8.39
N SER A 171 3.47 -5.10 8.13
CA SER A 171 3.89 -5.43 6.77
C SER A 171 4.90 -6.58 6.68
N VAL A 172 5.00 -7.17 5.49
CA VAL A 172 6.07 -8.13 5.14
C VAL A 172 7.48 -7.52 5.35
N LYS A 173 7.64 -6.20 5.18
CA LYS A 173 8.91 -5.50 5.46
C LYS A 173 9.21 -5.39 6.95
N ASP A 174 8.20 -5.16 7.79
CA ASP A 174 8.38 -5.15 9.24
C ASP A 174 8.70 -6.57 9.77
N ALA A 175 8.01 -7.59 9.25
CA ALA A 175 8.36 -8.99 9.48
C ALA A 175 9.80 -9.29 9.06
N ALA A 176 10.21 -8.87 7.86
CA ALA A 176 11.57 -9.05 7.33
C ALA A 176 12.64 -8.43 8.24
N ARG A 177 12.40 -7.20 8.70
CA ARG A 177 13.28 -6.48 9.64
C ARG A 177 13.37 -7.18 11.00
N LYS A 178 12.23 -7.53 11.60
CA LYS A 178 12.16 -8.13 12.96
C LYS A 178 12.65 -9.59 12.99
N LEU A 179 12.42 -10.37 11.93
CA LEU A 179 12.80 -11.78 11.82
C LEU A 179 14.10 -12.00 11.02
N LYS A 180 14.72 -10.93 10.49
CA LYS A 180 16.00 -10.90 9.78
C LYS A 180 16.04 -11.77 8.51
N PHE A 181 15.06 -11.58 7.62
CA PHE A 181 15.01 -12.21 6.29
C PHE A 181 14.91 -11.15 5.16
N SER A 182 15.10 -11.55 3.90
CA SER A 182 14.92 -10.65 2.75
C SER A 182 13.45 -10.56 2.33
N ALA A 183 12.87 -9.36 2.41
CA ALA A 183 11.49 -9.10 1.98
C ALA A 183 11.25 -9.41 0.49
N GLU A 184 12.28 -9.30 -0.35
CA GLU A 184 12.19 -9.51 -1.80
C GLU A 184 11.93 -10.98 -2.19
N MET A 185 12.18 -11.92 -1.27
CA MET A 185 11.98 -13.36 -1.51
C MET A 185 10.58 -13.85 -1.11
N VAL A 186 9.74 -12.98 -0.53
CA VAL A 186 8.44 -13.37 0.02
C VAL A 186 7.31 -13.07 -0.98
N ASN A 187 6.78 -14.14 -1.56
CA ASN A 187 5.42 -14.19 -2.08
C ASN A 187 4.53 -14.81 -0.98
N ASN A 188 3.20 -14.75 -1.12
CA ASN A 188 2.31 -15.40 -0.14
C ASN A 188 2.57 -16.89 -0.11
N GLY A 189 2.70 -17.42 1.11
CA GLY A 189 3.02 -18.81 1.35
C GLY A 189 4.50 -19.16 1.12
N THR A 190 5.41 -18.20 0.94
CA THR A 190 6.84 -18.52 1.00
C THR A 190 7.20 -19.00 2.41
N ILE A 191 7.84 -20.18 2.49
CA ILE A 191 8.53 -20.65 3.69
C ILE A 191 10.00 -20.20 3.63
N ILE A 192 10.46 -19.55 4.70
CA ILE A 192 11.83 -19.05 4.88
C ILE A 192 12.45 -19.67 6.14
N ASP A 193 13.74 -19.99 6.09
CA ASP A 193 14.51 -20.41 7.27
C ASP A 193 14.97 -19.21 8.08
N ILE A 194 14.76 -19.22 9.41
CA ILE A 194 15.01 -18.08 10.30
C ILE A 194 15.66 -18.49 11.63
N GLY A 195 16.40 -17.54 12.20
CA GLY A 195 17.12 -17.71 13.46
C GLY A 195 18.49 -18.38 13.32
N VAL A 196 19.32 -18.25 14.36
CA VAL A 196 20.69 -18.80 14.37
C VAL A 196 20.63 -20.32 14.27
N GLY A 197 21.29 -20.87 13.24
CA GLY A 197 21.29 -22.30 12.92
C GLY A 197 19.98 -22.83 12.33
N GLN A 198 19.16 -21.99 11.68
CA GLN A 198 17.96 -22.39 10.91
C GLN A 198 16.95 -23.25 11.71
N ARG A 199 16.89 -23.04 13.04
CA ARG A 199 16.07 -23.84 13.96
C ARG A 199 14.56 -23.62 13.83
N TYR A 200 14.15 -22.61 13.06
CA TYR A 200 12.76 -22.24 12.83
C TYR A 200 12.55 -21.99 11.34
N LYS A 201 11.34 -22.30 10.87
CA LYS A 201 10.83 -21.87 9.56
C LYS A 201 9.74 -20.83 9.80
N ALA A 202 9.72 -19.74 9.04
CA ALA A 202 8.61 -18.79 9.02
C ALA A 202 7.84 -18.95 7.71
N LEU A 203 6.51 -18.99 7.81
CA LEU A 203 5.59 -19.07 6.69
C LEU A 203 4.79 -17.76 6.67
N VAL A 204 4.95 -16.97 5.61
CA VAL A 204 4.51 -15.56 5.56
C VAL A 204 3.37 -15.39 4.55
N TYR A 205 2.30 -14.70 4.96
CA TYR A 205 1.14 -14.38 4.13
C TYR A 205 0.72 -12.92 4.31
N ALA A 206 0.49 -12.18 3.23
CA ALA A 206 -0.14 -10.85 3.31
C ALA A 206 -1.67 -10.98 3.18
N GLU A 207 -2.43 -10.46 4.15
CA GLU A 207 -3.89 -10.74 4.23
C GLU A 207 -4.70 -10.26 3.01
N LYS A 208 -4.23 -9.22 2.31
CA LYS A 208 -4.97 -8.56 1.21
C LYS A 208 -4.45 -8.93 -0.17
N SER A 209 -3.56 -9.90 -0.29
CA SER A 209 -3.17 -10.38 -1.61
C SER A 209 -4.34 -11.08 -2.29
N LYS A 210 -4.73 -10.58 -3.47
CA LYS A 210 -5.49 -11.37 -4.44
C LYS A 210 -4.58 -12.46 -4.98
N ASP A 211 -4.41 -13.55 -4.22
CA ASP A 211 -3.80 -14.75 -4.75
C ASP A 211 -4.62 -15.19 -5.96
N ARG A 212 -3.95 -15.26 -7.11
CA ARG A 212 -4.51 -15.95 -8.27
C ARG A 212 -4.61 -17.41 -7.85
N SER A 213 -5.83 -17.92 -7.67
CA SER A 213 -6.03 -19.34 -7.40
C SER A 213 -5.35 -20.15 -8.49
N THR A 214 -4.24 -20.80 -8.15
CA THR A 214 -3.60 -21.77 -9.01
C THR A 214 -4.19 -23.12 -8.66
N ASP A 215 -4.68 -23.88 -9.65
CA ASP A 215 -5.32 -25.20 -9.47
C ASP A 215 -4.40 -26.27 -8.84
N LYS A 216 -3.15 -25.90 -8.52
CA LYS A 216 -2.15 -26.72 -7.85
C LYS A 216 -1.79 -26.08 -6.51
N PRO A 217 -2.06 -26.72 -5.36
CA PRO A 217 -1.61 -26.24 -4.06
C PRO A 217 -0.08 -26.30 -3.98
N LYS A 218 0.56 -25.24 -3.50
CA LYS A 218 2.03 -25.19 -3.34
C LYS A 218 2.53 -25.97 -2.12
N TYR A 219 1.73 -26.04 -1.07
CA TYR A 219 2.04 -26.73 0.18
C TYR A 219 0.77 -27.40 0.72
N ARG A 220 0.93 -28.54 1.40
CA ARG A 220 -0.15 -29.24 2.10
C ARG A 220 0.12 -29.19 3.60
N MET A 221 -0.57 -28.29 4.29
CA MET A 221 -0.52 -28.20 5.75
C MET A 221 -1.67 -29.05 6.30
N VAL A 222 -1.34 -30.22 6.87
CA VAL A 222 -2.32 -31.09 7.54
C VAL A 222 -2.13 -30.93 9.04
N ILE A 223 -3.25 -30.66 9.70
CA ILE A 223 -3.42 -30.49 11.13
C ILE A 223 -4.86 -31.06 11.33
N GLY A 224 -5.09 -31.98 12.28
CA GLY A 224 -6.30 -32.87 12.33
C GLY A 224 -7.08 -32.99 13.68
N PHE A 225 -8.42 -32.98 13.66
CA PHE A 225 -9.35 -33.15 14.81
C PHE A 225 -9.41 -31.95 15.81
N GLU A 226 -10.53 -31.25 16.01
CA GLU A 226 -11.95 -31.51 15.68
C GLU A 226 -12.60 -30.50 14.68
N GLU A 227 -13.72 -30.90 14.07
CA GLU A 227 -14.35 -30.25 12.91
C GLU A 227 -14.77 -28.78 13.11
N HIS A 228 -14.34 -27.92 12.19
CA HIS A 228 -15.00 -26.67 11.85
C HIS A 228 -15.26 -26.61 10.34
N ASN A 229 -16.27 -27.38 9.92
CA ASN A 229 -16.88 -27.31 8.60
C ASN A 229 -17.19 -25.85 8.20
N ARG A 230 -16.29 -25.23 7.43
CA ARG A 230 -16.59 -24.06 6.61
C ARG A 230 -16.33 -24.36 5.15
N LEU A 231 -17.31 -25.03 4.55
CA LEU A 231 -17.35 -25.28 3.12
C LEU A 231 -17.52 -23.96 2.34
N ASP A 232 -16.86 -23.93 1.17
CA ASP A 232 -17.13 -23.11 -0.02
C ASP A 232 -16.73 -21.63 -0.16
N ASN A 233 -16.11 -20.94 0.83
CA ASN A 233 -15.79 -19.49 0.66
C ASN A 233 -14.35 -19.01 0.99
N GLY A 234 -13.36 -19.90 1.07
CA GLY A 234 -11.95 -19.51 1.09
C GLY A 234 -11.30 -19.32 2.46
N ASP A 235 -11.78 -20.04 3.48
CA ASP A 235 -11.14 -20.12 4.79
C ASP A 235 -10.21 -21.34 4.94
N VAL A 236 -9.32 -21.27 5.95
CA VAL A 236 -8.36 -22.31 6.31
C VAL A 236 -8.88 -23.07 7.53
N GLU A 237 -9.03 -24.39 7.42
CA GLU A 237 -9.33 -25.26 8.57
C GLU A 237 -8.03 -25.82 9.18
N ILE A 238 -7.96 -25.83 10.53
CA ILE A 238 -6.79 -26.19 11.35
C ILE A 238 -7.26 -27.03 12.53
N THR A 239 -6.51 -28.07 12.88
CA THR A 239 -6.74 -28.94 14.05
C THR A 239 -5.39 -29.60 14.51
N CYS A 240 -5.25 -30.83 15.09
CA CYS A 240 -3.91 -31.50 15.29
C CYS A 240 -3.80 -33.06 15.53
N THR A 241 -3.79 -33.98 14.51
CA THR A 241 -3.58 -35.45 14.73
C THR A 241 -2.30 -36.06 14.20
N GLN A 242 -1.73 -36.87 15.09
CA GLN A 242 -1.20 -38.19 14.73
C GLN A 242 -1.51 -39.12 15.92
N GLU A 243 -2.22 -40.22 15.70
CA GLU A 243 -2.17 -41.32 16.66
C GLU A 243 -0.72 -41.81 16.69
N VAL A 244 -0.07 -41.63 17.83
CA VAL A 244 1.12 -42.40 18.20
C VAL A 244 0.71 -43.18 19.42
N SER A 245 0.37 -44.44 19.20
CA SER A 245 0.14 -45.40 20.27
C SER A 245 1.37 -45.43 21.17
N ILE A 246 1.16 -45.20 22.47
CA ILE A 246 2.23 -45.12 23.45
C ILE A 246 2.82 -46.51 23.62
N LEU A 247 4.00 -46.75 23.04
CA LEU A 247 4.92 -47.75 23.56
C LEU A 247 5.72 -47.11 24.70
N SER A 248 5.63 -47.77 25.85
CA SER A 248 6.01 -47.30 27.18
C SER A 248 7.49 -46.92 27.33
N GLY A 249 7.72 -45.82 28.07
CA GLY A 249 8.79 -45.79 29.07
C GLY A 249 10.13 -45.17 28.67
N ILE A 250 10.26 -43.85 28.81
CA ILE A 250 11.54 -43.20 29.13
C ILE A 250 11.29 -42.13 30.21
N ASN A 251 11.80 -42.35 31.42
CA ASN A 251 11.88 -41.33 32.46
C ASN A 251 13.06 -40.40 32.20
N PHE A 252 12.85 -39.09 32.23
CA PHE A 252 13.94 -38.11 32.30
C PHE A 252 14.12 -37.62 33.73
N SER A 253 15.24 -37.97 34.35
CA SER A 253 15.68 -37.37 35.61
C SER A 253 16.31 -36.00 35.37
N LEU A 254 15.91 -35.02 36.19
CA LEU A 254 16.51 -33.69 36.23
C LEU A 254 17.89 -33.78 36.91
N VAL A 255 18.97 -33.59 36.15
CA VAL A 255 20.31 -33.39 36.70
C VAL A 255 20.58 -31.89 36.84
N ASN A 256 20.36 -31.36 38.05
CA ASN A 256 20.84 -30.04 38.44
C ASN A 256 22.36 -30.11 38.71
N GLY A 257 23.18 -29.74 37.72
CA GLY A 257 24.63 -29.62 37.86
C GLY A 257 25.07 -28.17 38.04
N GLY A 258 25.28 -27.72 39.28
CA GLY A 258 25.67 -26.34 39.54
C GLY A 258 25.97 -25.99 41.00
N GLY A 259 27.07 -26.53 41.56
CA GLY A 259 27.54 -26.17 42.89
C GLY A 259 29.03 -26.46 43.06
N ARG A 260 29.88 -25.43 43.10
CA ARG A 260 31.31 -25.53 43.44
C ARG A 260 31.47 -25.29 44.93
N GLU A 261 31.93 -26.28 45.68
CA GLU A 261 32.53 -26.04 46.99
C GLU A 261 34.00 -25.62 46.84
N LYS A 262 34.38 -24.53 47.52
CA LYS A 262 35.78 -24.23 47.81
C LYS A 262 36.11 -24.82 49.18
N ARG A 263 37.14 -25.67 49.27
CA ARG A 263 37.81 -25.90 50.55
C ARG A 263 38.73 -24.72 50.83
N VAL A 264 38.57 -24.11 52.00
CA VAL A 264 39.65 -23.38 52.67
C VAL A 264 40.37 -24.39 53.55
N MET A 265 41.70 -24.36 53.59
CA MET A 265 42.48 -25.09 54.58
C MET A 265 42.78 -24.15 55.75
N GLU A 266 42.41 -24.60 56.94
CA GLU A 266 43.12 -24.42 58.22
C GLU A 266 42.66 -25.55 59.16
#